data_AF-A0A1T4Z334-F1
#
_entry.id   AF-A0A1T4Z334-F1
#
_cell.length_a   1.000
_cell.length_b   1.000
_cell.length_c   1.000
_cell.angle_alpha   90.00
_cell.angle_beta   90.00
_cell.angle_gamma   90.00
#
_symmetry.space_group_name_H-M   'P 1'
#
loop_
_entity.id
_entity.type
_entity.pdbx_description
1 polymer ?
#
loop_
_entity_poly.entity_id
_entity_poly.type
_entity_poly.pdbx_seq_one_letter_code
_entity_poly.pdbx_strand_id
1 'polypeptide(L)'
;MTTTPPPPALTSPAAPPRGRALVLLFLVFLLGAASGIGGGLLLLRGLAHRAWAGELGEHSPIEIVTSSMEHQIAAELQLTPEERQAVQDELAVTVQRFRDLRLKLRSDSRDIVEDTVQRIEQRLPPEKRAELRARAGTRLRPWGLMK
;
A
#
# COMPACT_ATOMS: atom_id res chain seq x y z
N MET A 1 53.51 3.36 53.22
CA MET A 1 52.40 2.43 53.53
C MET A 1 51.11 3.13 53.15
N THR A 2 50.55 2.79 52.00
CA THR A 2 49.31 3.36 51.46
C THR A 2 48.44 2.18 51.04
N THR A 3 47.33 1.99 51.75
CA THR A 3 46.40 0.86 51.58
C THR A 3 45.30 1.25 50.61
N THR A 4 45.21 0.54 49.48
CA THR A 4 44.13 0.70 48.49
C THR A 4 42.90 -0.11 48.94
N PRO A 5 41.68 0.46 48.95
CA PRO A 5 40.46 -0.27 49.31
C PRO A 5 39.99 -1.17 48.15
N PRO A 6 39.30 -2.30 48.45
CA PRO A 6 38.79 -3.22 47.44
C PRO A 6 37.54 -2.66 46.73
N PRO A 7 37.30 -3.05 45.46
CA PRO A 7 36.14 -2.59 44.70
C PRO A 7 34.82 -3.24 45.18
N PRO A 8 33.68 -2.55 45.06
CA PRO A 8 32.38 -3.06 45.46
C PRO A 8 31.88 -4.19 44.54
N ALA A 9 31.26 -5.20 45.14
CA ALA A 9 30.64 -6.32 44.43
C ALA A 9 29.41 -5.86 43.61
N LEU A 10 29.39 -6.19 42.33
CA LEU A 10 28.25 -5.98 41.44
C LEU A 10 27.13 -6.96 41.80
N THR A 11 26.03 -6.45 42.35
CA THR A 11 24.79 -7.21 42.55
C THR A 11 24.15 -7.52 41.19
N SER A 12 23.99 -8.81 40.88
CA SER A 12 23.22 -9.25 39.71
C SER A 12 21.73 -8.95 39.91
N PRO A 13 21.03 -8.33 38.94
CA PRO A 13 19.60 -8.08 39.06
C PRO A 13 18.80 -9.39 38.99
N ALA A 14 17.87 -9.55 39.92
CA ALA A 14 16.97 -10.70 40.00
C ALA A 14 16.15 -10.85 38.71
N ALA A 15 16.15 -12.06 38.14
CA ALA A 15 15.40 -12.36 36.93
C ALA A 15 13.87 -12.23 37.18
N PRO A 16 13.12 -11.56 36.30
CA PRO A 16 11.68 -11.37 36.48
C PRO A 16 10.92 -12.71 36.43
N PRO A 17 9.78 -12.82 37.14
CA PRO A 17 9.01 -14.07 37.20
C PRO A 17 8.49 -14.45 35.82
N ARG A 18 8.79 -15.69 35.41
CA ARG A 18 8.58 -16.27 34.07
C ARG A 18 7.17 -16.05 33.47
N GLY A 19 6.15 -15.92 34.32
CA GLY A 19 4.77 -15.65 33.89
C GLY A 19 4.53 -14.25 33.30
N ARG A 20 5.24 -13.22 33.77
CA ARG A 20 5.11 -11.85 33.23
C ARG A 20 5.71 -11.73 31.83
N ALA A 21 6.80 -12.45 31.57
CA ALA A 21 7.44 -12.50 30.27
C ALA A 21 6.52 -13.13 29.21
N LEU A 22 5.82 -14.22 29.56
CA LEU A 22 4.85 -14.89 28.66
C LEU A 22 3.65 -14.00 28.33
N VAL A 23 3.11 -13.27 29.31
CA VAL A 23 2.00 -12.32 29.08
C VAL A 23 2.43 -11.18 28.16
N LEU A 24 3.61 -10.61 28.36
CA LEU A 24 4.13 -9.56 27.48
C LEU A 24 4.36 -10.07 26.06
N LEU A 25 4.87 -11.30 25.91
CA LEU A 25 5.12 -11.91 24.60
C LEU A 25 3.81 -12.16 23.85
N PHE A 26 2.77 -12.63 24.55
CA PHE A 26 1.43 -12.78 23.98
C PHE A 26 0.78 -11.44 23.59
N LEU A 27 1.01 -10.38 24.38
CA LEU A 27 0.47 -9.05 24.12
C LEU A 27 1.16 -8.37 22.93
N VAL A 28 2.49 -8.52 22.81
CA VAL A 28 3.26 -8.10 21.63
C VAL A 28 2.85 -8.90 20.39
N PHE A 29 2.59 -10.21 20.54
CA PHE A 29 2.11 -11.05 19.45
C PHE A 29 0.72 -10.61 18.97
N LEU A 30 -0.23 -10.36 19.87
CA LEU A 30 -1.55 -9.85 19.52
C LEU A 30 -1.49 -8.46 18.89
N LEU A 31 -0.63 -7.58 19.40
CA LEU A 31 -0.43 -6.24 18.85
C LEU A 31 0.21 -6.30 17.46
N GLY A 32 1.19 -7.18 17.26
CA GLY A 32 1.82 -7.47 15.97
C GLY A 32 0.85 -8.10 14.97
N ALA A 33 0.02 -9.05 15.41
CA ALA A 33 -0.99 -9.71 14.57
C ALA A 33 -2.12 -8.76 14.18
N ALA A 34 -2.61 -7.92 15.11
CA ALA A 34 -3.60 -6.90 14.83
C ALA A 34 -3.06 -5.80 13.90
N SER A 35 -1.79 -5.38 14.09
CA SER A 35 -1.12 -4.41 13.23
C SER A 35 -0.80 -4.98 11.84
N GLY A 36 -0.40 -6.26 11.76
CA GLY A 36 -0.09 -6.93 10.49
C GLY A 36 -1.32 -7.25 9.63
N ILE A 37 -2.37 -7.82 10.23
CA ILE A 37 -3.57 -8.26 9.49
C ILE A 37 -4.57 -7.12 9.31
N GLY A 38 -4.81 -6.33 10.36
CA GLY A 38 -5.72 -5.17 10.28
C GLY A 38 -5.08 -3.97 9.58
N GLY A 39 -3.85 -3.64 9.95
CA GLY A 39 -3.10 -2.53 9.35
C GLY A 39 -2.72 -2.80 7.90
N GLY A 40 -2.30 -4.02 7.56
CA GLY A 40 -1.98 -4.41 6.18
C GLY A 40 -3.17 -4.32 5.24
N LEU A 41 -4.34 -4.81 5.64
CA LEU A 41 -5.55 -4.74 4.81
C LEU A 41 -6.07 -3.30 4.69
N LEU A 42 -6.00 -2.50 5.74
CA LEU A 42 -6.37 -1.08 5.70
C LEU A 42 -5.38 -0.23 4.91
N LEU A 43 -4.08 -0.55 4.95
CA LEU A 43 -3.05 0.07 4.10
C LEU A 43 -3.21 -0.34 2.64
N LEU A 44 -3.42 -1.62 2.34
CA LEU A 44 -3.73 -2.10 0.99
C LEU A 44 -5.01 -1.48 0.46
N ARG A 45 -6.05 -1.37 1.31
CA ARG A 45 -7.28 -0.68 0.96
C ARG A 45 -7.03 0.81 0.76
N GLY A 46 -6.25 1.48 1.60
CA GLY A 46 -5.90 2.89 1.46
C GLY A 46 -5.04 3.18 0.23
N LEU A 47 -4.07 2.32 -0.07
CA LEU A 47 -3.21 2.38 -1.24
C LEU A 47 -3.98 2.06 -2.52
N ALA A 48 -4.81 1.02 -2.52
CA ALA A 48 -5.70 0.72 -3.63
C ALA A 48 -6.69 1.88 -3.84
N HIS A 49 -7.24 2.44 -2.77
CA HIS A 49 -8.14 3.59 -2.87
C HIS A 49 -7.41 4.84 -3.35
N ARG A 50 -6.15 5.11 -2.97
CA ARG A 50 -5.36 6.22 -3.52
C ARG A 50 -4.95 5.99 -4.98
N ALA A 51 -4.45 4.80 -5.29
CA ALA A 51 -4.04 4.41 -6.63
C ALA A 51 -5.22 4.34 -7.61
N TRP A 52 -6.43 4.00 -7.14
CA TRP A 52 -7.62 3.86 -7.98
C TRP A 52 -8.55 5.08 -7.91
N ALA A 53 -8.62 5.82 -6.80
CA ALA A 53 -9.48 7.02 -6.70
C ALA A 53 -8.89 8.24 -7.40
N GLY A 54 -7.64 8.19 -7.85
CA GLY A 54 -7.12 9.16 -8.81
C GLY A 54 -6.26 10.25 -8.20
N GLU A 55 -5.27 9.88 -7.36
CA GLU A 55 -4.05 10.69 -7.31
C GLU A 55 -3.37 10.57 -8.70
N LEU A 56 -3.78 11.46 -9.60
CA LEU A 56 -3.18 11.78 -10.91
C LEU A 56 -2.38 13.09 -10.81
N GLY A 57 -1.87 13.41 -9.62
CA GLY A 57 -1.01 14.57 -9.36
C GLY A 57 0.39 14.14 -8.95
N GLU A 58 1.29 15.11 -8.80
CA GLU A 58 2.76 15.05 -8.59
C GLU A 58 3.31 14.01 -7.57
N HIS A 59 2.45 13.33 -6.81
CA HIS A 59 2.82 12.34 -5.80
C HIS A 59 2.29 10.94 -6.13
N SER A 60 1.99 10.66 -7.41
CA SER A 60 1.56 9.31 -7.79
C SER A 60 2.71 8.31 -7.55
N PRO A 61 2.43 7.06 -7.17
CA PRO A 61 3.46 6.04 -6.98
C PRO A 61 4.39 5.87 -8.19
N ILE A 62 3.86 6.11 -9.40
CA ILE A 62 4.63 6.06 -10.65
C ILE A 62 5.62 7.23 -10.72
N GLU A 63 5.23 8.45 -10.37
CA GLU A 63 6.17 9.58 -10.33
C GLU A 63 7.26 9.38 -9.27
N ILE A 64 6.93 8.78 -8.13
CA ILE A 64 7.93 8.45 -7.10
C ILE A 64 8.94 7.43 -7.64
N VAL A 65 8.48 6.40 -8.34
CA VAL A 65 9.36 5.40 -8.96
C VAL A 65 10.17 6.02 -10.08
N THR A 66 9.55 6.81 -10.95
CA THR A 66 10.22 7.45 -12.09
C THR A 66 11.28 8.45 -11.64
N SER A 67 10.99 9.29 -10.64
CA SER A 67 11.98 10.21 -10.05
C SER A 67 13.13 9.48 -9.35
N SER A 68 12.84 8.37 -8.67
CA SER A 68 13.88 7.50 -8.10
C SER A 68 14.76 6.86 -9.19
N MET A 69 14.17 6.42 -10.29
CA MET A 69 14.92 5.85 -11.43
C MET A 69 15.76 6.91 -12.12
N GLU A 70 15.22 8.10 -12.34
CA GLU A 70 15.96 9.23 -12.91
C GLU A 70 17.20 9.57 -12.07
N HIS A 71 17.03 9.63 -10.75
CA HIS A 71 18.14 9.91 -9.83
C HIS A 71 19.22 8.83 -9.88
N GLN A 72 18.83 7.54 -9.94
CA GLN A 72 19.76 6.43 -10.07
C GLN A 72 20.50 6.44 -11.41
N ILE A 73 19.78 6.61 -12.52
CA ILE A 73 20.38 6.65 -13.86
C ILE A 73 21.36 7.82 -13.99
N ALA A 74 21.00 9.00 -13.49
CA ALA A 74 21.87 10.17 -13.51
C ALA A 74 23.12 9.99 -12.64
N ALA A 75 23.00 9.30 -11.49
CA ALA A 75 24.11 9.05 -10.58
C ALA A 75 25.07 7.96 -11.11
N GLU A 76 24.54 6.90 -11.70
CA GLU A 76 25.33 5.75 -12.18
C GLU A 76 26.03 6.03 -13.51
N LEU A 77 25.40 6.79 -14.41
CA LEU A 77 25.92 7.02 -15.77
C LEU A 77 26.69 8.33 -15.95
N GLN A 78 26.81 9.15 -14.90
CA GLN A 78 27.50 10.46 -14.94
C GLN A 78 27.05 11.33 -16.13
N LEU A 79 25.74 11.36 -16.37
CA LEU A 79 25.15 12.04 -17.53
C LEU A 79 25.50 13.53 -17.54
N THR A 80 25.78 14.05 -18.74
CA THR A 80 25.85 15.49 -19.00
C THR A 80 24.48 16.15 -18.78
N PRO A 81 24.41 17.48 -18.61
CA PRO A 81 23.14 18.19 -18.48
C PRO A 81 22.17 17.92 -19.65
N GLU A 82 22.68 17.85 -20.87
CA GLU A 82 21.90 17.59 -22.08
C GLU A 82 21.34 16.16 -22.11
N GLU A 83 22.17 15.16 -21.76
CA GLU A 83 21.73 13.76 -21.67
C GLU A 83 20.71 13.54 -20.55
N ARG A 84 20.89 14.23 -19.42
CA ARG A 84 19.93 14.19 -18.31
C ARG A 84 18.57 14.73 -18.74
N GLN A 85 18.54 15.84 -19.48
CA GLN A 85 17.30 16.40 -20.00
C GLN A 85 16.60 15.41 -20.96
N ALA A 86 17.36 14.76 -21.85
CA ALA A 86 16.79 13.77 -22.77
C ALA A 86 16.17 12.57 -22.03
N VAL A 87 16.81 12.10 -20.96
CA VAL A 87 16.25 11.02 -20.10
C VAL A 87 14.99 11.49 -19.38
N GLN A 88 14.98 12.71 -18.83
CA GLN A 88 13.80 13.29 -18.19
C GLN A 88 12.61 13.37 -19.14
N ASP A 89 12.83 13.83 -20.36
CA ASP A 89 11.77 13.96 -21.38
C ASP A 89 11.14 12.60 -21.72
N GLU A 90 11.96 11.56 -21.92
CA GLU A 90 11.47 10.21 -22.22
C GLU A 90 10.74 9.57 -21.02
N LEU A 91 11.24 9.80 -19.81
CA LEU A 91 10.56 9.36 -18.59
C LEU A 91 9.21 10.06 -18.41
N ALA A 92 9.12 11.35 -18.70
CA ALA A 92 7.87 12.10 -18.65
C ALA A 92 6.83 11.55 -19.65
N VAL A 93 7.25 11.22 -20.88
CA VAL A 93 6.40 10.56 -21.87
C VAL A 93 5.91 9.20 -21.36
N THR A 94 6.80 8.42 -20.74
CA THR A 94 6.47 7.10 -20.19
C THR A 94 5.45 7.20 -19.05
N VAL A 95 5.64 8.14 -18.12
CA VAL A 95 4.69 8.41 -17.03
C VAL A 95 3.32 8.76 -17.60
N GLN A 96 3.27 9.61 -18.63
CA GLN A 96 2.01 10.00 -19.25
C GLN A 96 1.30 8.80 -19.90
N ARG A 97 2.03 7.95 -20.64
CA ARG A 97 1.47 6.72 -21.21
C ARG A 97 0.91 5.78 -20.14
N PHE A 98 1.60 5.66 -19.01
CA PHE A 98 1.11 4.84 -17.91
C PHE A 98 -0.17 5.42 -17.28
N ARG A 99 -0.25 6.74 -17.13
CA ARG A 99 -1.47 7.42 -16.66
C ARG A 99 -2.65 7.13 -17.58
N ASP A 100 -2.46 7.25 -18.88
CA ASP A 100 -3.49 6.99 -19.88
C ASP A 100 -3.94 5.52 -19.85
N LEU A 101 -3.00 4.58 -19.76
CA LEU A 101 -3.30 3.16 -19.62
C LEU A 101 -4.10 2.87 -18.34
N ARG A 102 -3.74 3.50 -17.21
CA ARG A 102 -4.45 3.34 -15.94
C ARG A 102 -5.88 3.86 -16.03
N LEU A 103 -6.09 5.01 -16.67
CA LEU A 103 -7.42 5.57 -16.90
C LEU A 103 -8.27 4.64 -17.76
N LYS A 104 -7.70 4.13 -18.84
CA LYS A 104 -8.36 3.17 -19.72
C LYS A 104 -8.74 1.89 -18.97
N LEU A 105 -7.79 1.27 -18.27
CA LEU A 105 -8.03 0.05 -17.49
C LEU A 105 -9.13 0.25 -16.46
N ARG A 106 -9.18 1.41 -15.80
CA ARG A 106 -10.23 1.75 -14.84
C ARG A 106 -11.60 1.85 -15.51
N SER A 107 -11.69 2.44 -16.70
CA SER A 107 -12.92 2.49 -17.47
C SER A 107 -13.36 1.09 -17.87
N ASP A 108 -12.49 0.35 -18.53
CA ASP A 108 -12.76 -1.01 -19.02
C ASP A 108 -13.20 -1.93 -17.87
N SER A 109 -12.56 -1.83 -16.70
CA SER A 109 -12.93 -2.61 -15.52
C SER A 109 -14.33 -2.29 -15.00
N ARG A 110 -14.76 -1.03 -15.05
CA ARG A 110 -16.12 -0.63 -14.65
C ARG A 110 -17.15 -1.21 -15.61
N ASP A 111 -16.88 -1.09 -16.91
CA ASP A 111 -17.80 -1.54 -17.95
C ASP A 111 -17.98 -3.06 -17.87
N ILE A 112 -16.89 -3.81 -17.67
CA ILE A 112 -16.92 -5.27 -17.47
C ILE A 112 -17.73 -5.65 -16.23
N VAL A 113 -17.55 -4.92 -15.12
CA VAL A 113 -18.26 -5.19 -13.86
C VAL A 113 -19.75 -4.91 -14.01
N GLU A 114 -20.13 -3.77 -14.57
CA GLU A 114 -21.53 -3.39 -14.77
C GLU A 114 -22.25 -4.39 -15.68
N ASP A 115 -21.64 -4.72 -16.83
CA ASP A 115 -22.15 -5.72 -17.78
C ASP A 115 -22.28 -7.10 -17.11
N THR A 116 -21.30 -7.51 -16.30
CA THR A 116 -21.38 -8.77 -15.54
C THR A 116 -22.53 -8.76 -14.53
N VAL A 117 -22.71 -7.69 -13.76
CA VAL A 117 -23.83 -7.57 -12.82
C VAL A 117 -25.15 -7.61 -13.57
N GLN A 118 -25.28 -6.90 -14.68
CA GLN A 118 -26.49 -6.89 -15.51
C GLN A 118 -26.82 -8.28 -16.06
N ARG A 119 -25.83 -9.02 -16.57
CA ARG A 119 -26.03 -10.40 -17.02
C ARG A 119 -26.50 -11.34 -15.91
N ILE A 120 -26.00 -11.15 -14.69
CA ILE A 120 -26.44 -11.94 -13.53
C ILE A 120 -27.87 -11.53 -13.14
N GLU A 121 -28.21 -10.24 -13.13
CA GLU A 121 -29.57 -9.73 -12.84
C GLU A 121 -30.61 -10.36 -13.77
N GLN A 122 -30.31 -10.50 -15.06
CA GLN A 122 -31.20 -11.11 -16.06
C GLN A 122 -31.49 -12.59 -15.77
N ARG A 123 -30.59 -13.29 -15.07
CA ARG A 123 -30.72 -14.71 -14.70
C ARG A 123 -31.44 -14.90 -13.35
N LEU A 124 -31.67 -13.82 -12.60
CA LEU A 124 -32.26 -13.86 -11.27
C LEU A 124 -33.75 -13.48 -11.28
N PRO A 125 -34.54 -14.05 -10.34
CA PRO A 125 -35.88 -13.60 -10.05
C PRO A 125 -35.92 -12.10 -9.67
N PRO A 126 -36.99 -11.37 -10.02
CA PRO A 126 -37.10 -9.92 -9.79
C PRO A 126 -36.80 -9.50 -8.34
N GLU A 127 -37.25 -10.28 -7.37
CA GLU A 127 -37.07 -10.05 -5.94
C GLU A 127 -35.60 -10.10 -5.49
N LYS A 128 -34.73 -10.85 -6.19
CA LYS A 128 -33.29 -10.98 -5.88
C LYS A 128 -32.42 -9.95 -6.59
N ARG A 129 -32.93 -9.26 -7.62
CA ARG A 129 -32.15 -8.29 -8.41
C ARG A 129 -31.77 -7.07 -7.58
N ALA A 130 -32.71 -6.54 -6.80
CA ALA A 130 -32.47 -5.40 -5.91
C ALA A 130 -31.41 -5.74 -4.84
N GLU A 131 -31.49 -6.94 -4.26
CA GLU A 131 -30.52 -7.41 -3.28
C GLU A 131 -29.12 -7.56 -3.90
N LEU A 132 -29.03 -8.14 -5.10
CA LEU A 132 -27.75 -8.24 -5.83
C LEU A 132 -27.13 -6.86 -6.05
N ARG A 133 -27.89 -5.89 -6.57
CA ARG A 133 -27.38 -4.55 -6.84
C ARG A 133 -26.92 -3.84 -5.56
N ALA A 134 -27.65 -3.99 -4.45
CA ALA A 134 -27.27 -3.43 -3.16
C ALA A 134 -25.97 -4.04 -2.62
N ARG A 135 -25.82 -5.37 -2.70
CA ARG A 135 -24.61 -6.08 -2.27
C ARG A 135 -23.41 -5.78 -3.18
N ALA A 136 -23.64 -5.73 -4.48
CA ALA A 136 -22.65 -5.36 -5.49
C ALA A 136 -22.13 -3.94 -5.24
N GLY A 137 -23.02 -2.97 -5.07
CA GLY A 137 -22.66 -1.58 -4.74
C GLY A 137 -21.83 -1.48 -3.46
N THR A 138 -22.26 -2.15 -2.38
CA THR A 138 -21.52 -2.15 -1.10
C THR A 138 -20.09 -2.69 -1.26
N ARG A 139 -19.92 -3.74 -2.08
CA ARG A 139 -18.60 -4.38 -2.27
C ARG A 139 -17.72 -3.68 -3.29
N LEU A 140 -18.29 -3.16 -4.37
CA LEU A 140 -17.57 -2.69 -5.57
C LEU A 140 -17.34 -1.17 -5.58
N ARG A 141 -18.21 -0.39 -4.93
CA ARG A 141 -18.06 1.07 -4.82
C ARG A 141 -16.74 1.50 -4.14
N PRO A 142 -16.24 0.84 -3.08
CA PRO A 142 -14.95 1.17 -2.49
C PRO A 142 -13.75 0.97 -3.42
N TRP A 143 -13.90 0.16 -4.46
CA TRP A 143 -12.89 -0.04 -5.50
C TRP A 143 -13.12 0.90 -6.69
N GLY A 144 -14.13 1.77 -6.62
CA GLY A 144 -14.51 2.65 -7.72
C GLY A 144 -14.99 1.90 -8.96
N LEU A 145 -15.49 0.66 -8.81
CA LEU A 145 -15.96 -0.21 -9.91
C LEU A 145 -17.47 -0.08 -10.18
N MET A 146 -18.22 0.54 -9.26
CA MET A 146 -19.65 0.88 -9.43
C MET A 146 -19.93 2.27 -8.86
N LYS A 147 -20.99 2.92 -9.36
CA LYS A 147 -21.47 4.23 -8.90
C LYS A 147 -22.33 4.10 -7.64
#